data_AF-A0A514WYE4-F1
#
_entry.id   AF-A0A514WYE4-F1
#
_cell.length_a   1.000
_cell.length_b   1.000
_cell.length_c   1.000
_cell.angle_alpha   90.00
_cell.angle_beta   90.00
_cell.angle_gamma   90.00
#
_symmetry.space_group_name_H-M   'P 1'
#
loop_
_entity.id
_entity.type
_entity.pdbx_description
1 polymer ?
#
loop_
_entity_poly.entity_id
_entity_poly.type
_entity_poly.pdbx_seq_one_letter_code
_entity_poly.pdbx_strand_id
1 'polypeptide(L)'
;MRKILFLAYICLILSMLSCSAKPDADTRETALSKGFTMLDHRQYDEAIQYFAELAQKDSHYQVKLAWASAYAARAGVKIENIYNFVTARPGDIPTLNLRTTTSYDQQVAELLRNLARYSAVWAKIPSVSKSAREDLQSAVNVLRGEEIPGVHLYSATLQAVILKSVVDEGVRNWNLSQKKRICLHDIKPYWNWALSVLAGIEQFSIELEGAFPSKKELTEARKNIHRVREQAQSITLPEEDQCF
;
A
#
# COMPACT_ATOMS: atom_id res chain seq x y z
N MET A 1 65.25 -22.07 36.83
CA MET A 1 63.97 -21.40 37.19
C MET A 1 63.58 -20.27 36.23
N ARG A 2 64.48 -19.33 35.88
CA ARG A 2 64.14 -18.16 35.02
C ARG A 2 63.61 -18.50 33.61
N LYS A 3 64.04 -19.61 33.00
CA LYS A 3 63.55 -20.09 31.69
C LYS A 3 62.15 -20.73 31.74
N ILE A 4 61.77 -21.31 32.89
CA ILE A 4 60.45 -21.93 33.09
C ILE A 4 59.38 -20.85 33.31
N LEU A 5 59.73 -19.79 34.06
CA LEU A 5 58.88 -18.61 34.22
C LEU A 5 58.60 -17.88 32.89
N PHE A 6 59.59 -17.82 32.00
CA PHE A 6 59.43 -17.19 30.69
C PHE A 6 58.50 -18.00 29.76
N LEU A 7 58.60 -19.33 29.78
CA LEU A 7 57.72 -20.22 29.02
C LEU A 7 56.27 -20.18 29.52
N ALA A 8 56.06 -20.13 30.85
CA ALA A 8 54.74 -19.99 31.44
C ALA A 8 54.09 -18.64 31.06
N TYR A 9 54.88 -17.56 31.02
CA TYR A 9 54.40 -16.23 30.62
C TYR A 9 54.00 -16.17 29.13
N ILE A 10 54.77 -16.82 28.26
CA ILE A 10 54.43 -16.92 26.82
C ILE A 10 53.15 -17.75 26.61
N CYS A 11 52.99 -18.87 27.31
CA CYS A 11 51.75 -19.66 27.26
C CYS A 11 50.53 -18.86 27.75
N LEU A 12 50.70 -18.00 28.75
CA LEU A 12 49.62 -17.18 29.32
C LEU A 12 49.21 -16.02 28.40
N ILE A 13 50.14 -15.48 27.60
CA ILE A 13 49.82 -14.49 26.57
C ILE A 13 49.15 -15.16 25.35
N LEU A 14 49.59 -16.35 24.96
CA LEU A 14 48.99 -17.12 23.85
C LEU A 14 47.58 -17.61 24.16
N SER A 15 47.26 -17.94 25.41
CA SER A 15 45.89 -18.31 25.82
C SER A 15 44.94 -17.11 25.81
N MET A 16 45.43 -15.88 26.04
CA MET A 16 44.62 -14.65 25.95
C MET A 16 44.28 -14.24 24.50
N LEU A 17 45.05 -14.72 23.50
CA LEU A 17 44.81 -14.45 22.07
C LEU A 17 43.85 -15.46 21.41
N SER A 18 43.39 -16.48 22.14
CA SER A 18 42.61 -17.60 21.59
C SER A 18 41.08 -17.46 21.72
N CYS A 19 40.58 -16.31 22.19
CA CYS A 19 39.15 -16.04 22.30
C CYS A 19 38.67 -14.94 21.34
N SER A 20 39.00 -15.05 20.06
CA SER A 20 38.24 -14.38 19.00
C SER A 20 37.07 -15.29 18.64
N ALA A 21 36.05 -15.34 19.50
CA ALA A 21 34.78 -15.94 19.16
C ALA A 21 34.31 -15.27 17.85
N LYS A 22 34.12 -16.08 16.78
CA LYS A 22 33.49 -15.58 15.57
C LYS A 22 32.17 -14.93 16.00
N PRO A 23 31.90 -13.67 15.61
CA PRO A 23 30.59 -13.10 15.87
C PRO A 23 29.56 -14.05 15.27
N ASP A 24 28.62 -14.51 16.10
CA ASP A 24 27.52 -15.34 15.64
C ASP A 24 26.87 -14.67 14.43
N ALA A 25 26.57 -15.46 13.40
CA ALA A 25 25.96 -14.92 12.20
C ALA A 25 24.68 -14.17 12.59
N ASP A 26 24.61 -12.88 12.25
CA ASP A 26 23.44 -12.04 12.53
C ASP A 26 22.18 -12.78 12.04
N THR A 27 21.27 -13.07 12.97
CA THR A 27 20.01 -13.71 12.61
C THR A 27 19.16 -12.73 11.80
N ARG A 28 18.23 -13.25 10.98
CA ARG A 28 17.27 -12.42 10.25
C ARG A 28 16.55 -11.45 11.19
N GLU A 29 16.18 -11.90 12.37
CA GLU A 29 15.47 -11.08 13.36
C GLU A 29 16.33 -9.90 13.82
N THR A 30 17.61 -10.14 14.14
CA THR A 30 18.55 -9.07 14.51
C THR A 30 18.75 -8.09 13.35
N ALA A 31 18.90 -8.58 12.12
CA ALA A 31 19.04 -7.75 10.93
C ALA A 31 17.78 -6.89 10.69
N LEU A 32 16.59 -7.49 10.77
CA LEU A 32 15.32 -6.78 10.64
C LEU A 32 15.16 -5.71 11.73
N SER A 33 15.44 -6.07 13.00
CA SER A 33 15.37 -5.14 14.13
C SER A 33 16.26 -3.91 13.93
N LYS A 34 17.46 -4.10 13.38
CA LYS A 34 18.38 -2.99 13.04
C LYS A 34 17.76 -2.05 12.01
N GLY A 35 17.16 -2.60 10.94
CA GLY A 35 16.49 -1.79 9.93
C GLY A 35 15.26 -1.05 10.47
N PHE A 36 14.46 -1.68 11.34
CA PHE A 36 13.32 -1.02 11.98
C PHE A 36 13.76 0.11 12.93
N THR A 37 14.89 -0.05 13.62
CA THR A 37 15.47 1.03 14.44
C THR A 37 15.76 2.29 13.61
N MET A 38 16.22 2.13 12.35
CA MET A 38 16.42 3.26 11.43
C MET A 38 15.10 3.94 11.08
N LEU A 39 14.03 3.17 10.87
CA LEU A 39 12.69 3.71 10.60
C LEU A 39 12.14 4.50 11.80
N ASP A 40 12.35 4.01 13.02
CA ASP A 40 11.94 4.69 14.25
C ASP A 40 12.67 6.04 14.41
N HIS A 41 13.94 6.10 14.01
CA HIS A 41 14.72 7.34 13.95
C HIS A 41 14.45 8.20 12.71
N ARG A 42 13.48 7.83 11.86
CA ARG A 42 13.12 8.54 10.62
C ARG A 42 14.24 8.60 9.57
N GLN A 43 15.20 7.68 9.64
CA GLN A 43 16.29 7.52 8.68
C GLN A 43 15.81 6.65 7.52
N TYR A 44 14.87 7.18 6.74
CA TYR A 44 14.14 6.38 5.75
C TYR A 44 15.02 5.94 4.57
N ASP A 45 15.91 6.80 4.10
CA ASP A 45 16.76 6.51 2.94
C ASP A 45 17.77 5.42 3.30
N GLU A 46 18.38 5.53 4.49
CA GLU A 46 19.29 4.53 5.04
C GLU A 46 18.58 3.20 5.29
N ALA A 47 17.35 3.22 5.82
CA ALA A 47 16.56 2.02 6.02
C ALA A 47 16.20 1.34 4.69
N ILE A 48 15.80 2.10 3.67
CA ILE A 48 15.50 1.58 2.32
C ILE A 48 16.73 0.93 1.72
N GLN A 49 17.89 1.59 1.78
CA GLN A 49 19.14 1.03 1.27
C GLN A 49 19.52 -0.24 2.05
N TYR A 50 19.45 -0.20 3.37
CA TYR A 50 19.78 -1.33 4.23
C TYR A 50 18.92 -2.55 3.92
N PHE A 51 17.60 -2.38 3.79
CA PHE A 51 16.71 -3.49 3.47
C PHE A 51 16.86 -3.99 2.03
N ALA A 52 17.18 -3.12 1.07
CA ALA A 52 17.51 -3.53 -0.29
C ALA A 52 18.76 -4.43 -0.32
N GLU A 53 19.82 -4.06 0.40
CA GLU A 53 21.03 -4.87 0.54
C GLU A 53 20.76 -6.17 1.30
N LEU A 54 19.92 -6.14 2.33
CA LEU A 54 19.51 -7.33 3.07
C LEU A 54 18.72 -8.29 2.19
N ALA A 55 17.81 -7.79 1.34
CA ALA A 55 17.01 -8.59 0.42
C ALA A 55 17.85 -9.32 -0.65
N GLN A 56 19.02 -8.79 -1.00
CA GLN A 56 19.98 -9.48 -1.88
C GLN A 56 20.65 -10.68 -1.20
N LYS A 57 20.81 -10.64 0.13
CA LYS A 57 21.45 -11.70 0.92
C LYS A 57 20.42 -12.73 1.41
N ASP A 58 19.23 -12.26 1.76
CA ASP A 58 18.11 -13.06 2.28
C ASP A 58 16.83 -12.69 1.53
N SER A 59 16.43 -13.54 0.60
CA SER A 59 15.27 -13.34 -0.26
C SER A 59 13.92 -13.59 0.42
N HIS A 60 13.92 -13.86 1.73
CA HIS A 60 12.71 -14.17 2.49
C HIS A 60 11.68 -13.02 2.46
N TYR A 61 10.40 -13.37 2.32
CA TYR A 61 9.31 -12.40 2.15
C TYR A 61 9.24 -11.34 3.26
N GLN A 62 9.62 -11.68 4.50
CA GLN A 62 9.67 -10.74 5.63
C GLN A 62 10.67 -9.59 5.40
N VAL A 63 11.79 -9.86 4.73
CA VAL A 63 12.78 -8.84 4.38
C VAL A 63 12.19 -7.90 3.32
N LYS A 64 11.49 -8.46 2.32
CA LYS A 64 10.78 -7.65 1.30
C LYS A 64 9.65 -6.82 1.92
N LEU A 65 8.91 -7.37 2.88
CA LEU A 65 7.90 -6.63 3.64
C LEU A 65 8.51 -5.47 4.42
N ALA A 66 9.65 -5.69 5.10
CA ALA A 66 10.35 -4.63 5.81
C ALA A 66 10.87 -3.55 4.85
N TRP A 67 11.41 -3.95 3.69
CA TRP A 67 11.81 -3.04 2.64
C TRP A 67 10.65 -2.20 2.10
N ALA A 68 9.52 -2.83 1.77
CA ALA A 68 8.31 -2.13 1.35
C ALA A 68 7.76 -1.19 2.44
N SER A 69 7.87 -1.60 3.71
CA SER A 69 7.50 -0.77 4.87
C SER A 69 8.38 0.47 5.00
N ALA A 70 9.65 0.40 4.64
CA ALA A 70 10.54 1.56 4.64
C ALA A 70 10.11 2.62 3.60
N TYR A 71 9.76 2.20 2.38
CA TYR A 71 9.16 3.08 1.37
C TYR A 71 7.82 3.68 1.84
N ALA A 72 6.94 2.85 2.41
CA ALA A 72 5.65 3.32 2.93
C ALA A 72 5.82 4.34 4.07
N ALA A 73 6.80 4.13 4.96
CA ALA A 73 7.12 5.05 6.03
C ALA A 73 7.63 6.40 5.49
N ARG A 74 8.48 6.40 4.46
CA ARG A 74 8.93 7.62 3.78
C ARG A 74 7.77 8.39 3.14
N ALA A 75 6.78 7.66 2.59
CA ALA A 75 5.53 8.21 2.08
C ALA A 75 4.56 8.72 3.18
N GLY A 76 4.91 8.59 4.46
CA GLY A 76 4.06 8.99 5.59
C GLY A 76 2.95 7.98 5.95
N VAL A 77 2.98 6.78 5.36
CA VAL A 77 2.01 5.71 5.63
C VAL A 77 2.62 4.72 6.61
N LYS A 78 2.20 4.80 7.87
CA LYS A 78 2.59 3.85 8.91
C LYS A 78 1.65 2.65 8.95
N ILE A 79 2.16 1.48 9.31
CA ILE A 79 1.35 0.27 9.46
C ILE A 79 0.26 0.41 10.54
N GLU A 80 0.51 1.23 11.56
CA GLU A 80 -0.47 1.59 12.59
C GLU A 80 -1.68 2.33 11.99
N ASN A 81 -1.45 3.19 11.00
CA ASN A 81 -2.51 3.93 10.30
C ASN A 81 -3.32 3.01 9.38
N ILE A 82 -2.71 1.93 8.90
CA ILE A 82 -3.36 0.92 8.05
C ILE A 82 -4.46 0.17 8.81
N TYR A 83 -4.20 -0.24 10.06
CA TYR A 83 -5.19 -0.92 10.89
C TYR A 83 -6.47 -0.09 11.07
N ASN A 84 -6.36 1.23 11.17
CA ASN A 84 -7.49 2.13 11.45
C ASN A 84 -8.55 2.17 10.34
N PHE A 85 -8.20 1.87 9.09
CA PHE A 85 -9.18 1.82 7.99
C PHE A 85 -9.47 0.40 7.48
N VAL A 86 -8.59 -0.58 7.72
CA VAL A 86 -8.89 -2.00 7.44
C VAL A 86 -9.88 -2.57 8.45
N THR A 87 -9.78 -2.17 9.72
CA THR A 87 -10.68 -2.62 10.80
C THR A 87 -11.79 -1.61 11.12
N ALA A 88 -11.86 -0.51 10.36
CA ALA A 88 -12.85 0.52 10.54
C ALA A 88 -14.25 -0.10 10.52
N ARG A 89 -14.86 -0.21 11.70
CA ARG A 89 -16.31 -0.27 11.78
C ARG A 89 -16.82 1.02 11.14
N PRO A 90 -17.84 0.95 10.26
CA PRO A 90 -18.55 2.16 9.86
C PRO A 90 -18.90 2.90 11.15
N GLY A 91 -18.49 4.16 11.28
CA GLY A 91 -18.81 4.97 12.46
C GLY A 91 -20.31 5.28 12.50
N ASP A 92 -20.67 6.45 12.99
CA ASP A 92 -22.04 6.97 12.85
C ASP A 92 -22.36 7.15 11.36
N ILE A 93 -22.90 6.10 10.74
CA ILE A 93 -23.38 6.15 9.36
C ILE A 93 -24.50 7.18 9.36
N PRO A 94 -24.44 8.23 8.53
CA PRO A 94 -25.51 9.21 8.43
C PRO A 94 -26.84 8.48 8.24
N THR A 95 -27.75 8.60 9.21
CA THR A 95 -29.12 8.12 9.06
C THR A 95 -29.81 9.03 8.05
N LEU A 96 -29.87 8.58 6.80
CA LEU A 96 -30.67 9.22 5.77
C LEU A 96 -32.15 8.97 6.09
N ASN A 97 -32.81 9.99 6.65
CA ASN A 97 -34.26 10.00 6.85
C ASN A 97 -34.96 10.21 5.50
N LEU A 98 -35.03 9.14 4.71
CA LEU A 98 -35.83 9.10 3.50
C LEU A 98 -37.27 8.82 3.94
N ARG A 99 -38.20 9.74 3.66
CA ARG A 99 -39.64 9.50 3.89
C ARG A 99 -40.10 8.41 2.93
N THR A 100 -40.14 7.16 3.38
CA THR A 100 -40.42 5.99 2.54
C THR A 100 -41.91 5.63 2.57
N THR A 101 -42.53 5.48 1.40
CA THR A 101 -43.91 4.98 1.26
C THR A 101 -44.04 3.78 0.30
N THR A 102 -42.96 3.36 -0.38
CA THR A 102 -42.98 2.23 -1.35
C THR A 102 -41.78 1.29 -1.22
N SER A 103 -41.85 0.08 -1.80
CA SER A 103 -40.74 -0.90 -1.77
C SER A 103 -39.53 -0.47 -2.60
N TYR A 104 -39.72 0.35 -3.64
CA TYR A 104 -38.65 0.97 -4.41
C TYR A 104 -37.80 1.89 -3.51
N ASP A 105 -38.43 2.55 -2.54
CA ASP A 105 -37.73 3.40 -1.57
C ASP A 105 -36.80 2.60 -0.63
N GLN A 106 -37.08 1.31 -0.38
CA GLN A 106 -36.24 0.46 0.47
C GLN A 106 -34.91 0.10 -0.20
N GLN A 107 -34.93 -0.28 -1.49
CA GLN A 107 -33.72 -0.61 -2.25
C GLN A 107 -32.83 0.62 -2.42
N VAL A 108 -33.43 1.79 -2.71
CA VAL A 108 -32.72 3.06 -2.79
C VAL A 108 -32.14 3.46 -1.43
N ALA A 109 -32.90 3.31 -0.34
CA ALA A 109 -32.42 3.57 1.01
C ALA A 109 -31.27 2.64 1.44
N GLU A 110 -31.28 1.38 1.00
CA GLU A 110 -30.21 0.42 1.26
C GLU A 110 -28.95 0.77 0.45
N LEU A 111 -29.09 1.08 -0.83
CA LEU A 111 -27.99 1.55 -1.67
C LEU A 111 -27.33 2.79 -1.06
N LEU A 112 -28.12 3.79 -0.67
CA LEU A 112 -27.62 5.02 -0.07
C LEU A 112 -26.93 4.77 1.28
N ARG A 113 -27.45 3.85 2.10
CA ARG A 113 -26.77 3.42 3.33
C ARG A 113 -25.44 2.73 3.06
N ASN A 114 -25.38 1.88 2.04
CA ASN A 114 -24.14 1.22 1.63
C ASN A 114 -23.12 2.25 1.13
N LEU A 115 -23.54 3.20 0.28
CA LEU A 115 -22.69 4.30 -0.18
C LEU A 115 -22.18 5.17 0.98
N ALA A 116 -23.03 5.49 1.95
CA ALA A 116 -22.63 6.24 3.14
C ALA A 116 -21.61 5.47 3.99
N ARG A 117 -21.77 4.15 4.16
CA ARG A 117 -20.78 3.29 4.83
C ARG A 117 -19.44 3.32 4.09
N TYR A 118 -19.45 3.13 2.77
CA TYR A 118 -18.23 3.16 1.96
C TYR A 118 -17.55 4.53 2.03
N SER A 119 -18.32 5.62 1.96
CA SER A 119 -17.80 6.99 2.10
C SER A 119 -17.12 7.21 3.45
N ALA A 120 -17.72 6.74 4.55
CA ALA A 120 -17.14 6.86 5.88
C ALA A 120 -15.82 6.07 6.04
N VAL A 121 -15.72 4.89 5.42
CA VAL A 121 -14.46 4.10 5.40
C VAL A 121 -13.44 4.79 4.49
N TRP A 122 -13.85 5.24 3.32
CA TRP A 122 -13.01 5.96 2.36
C TRP A 122 -12.36 7.20 2.96
N ALA A 123 -13.10 7.97 3.77
CA ALA A 123 -12.59 9.15 4.44
C ALA A 123 -11.45 8.88 5.44
N LYS A 124 -11.34 7.65 5.97
CA LYS A 124 -10.28 7.24 6.91
C LYS A 124 -8.97 6.88 6.22
N ILE A 125 -9.01 6.57 4.93
CA ILE A 125 -7.81 6.25 4.15
C ILE A 125 -7.04 7.56 3.94
N PRO A 126 -5.73 7.63 4.27
CA PRO A 126 -4.95 8.84 4.06
C PRO A 126 -4.84 9.16 2.56
N SER A 127 -4.79 10.46 2.23
CA SER A 127 -4.32 10.92 0.91
C SER A 127 -2.88 11.34 1.03
N VAL A 128 -2.06 11.01 0.04
CA VAL A 128 -0.63 11.36 0.01
C VAL A 128 -0.30 12.22 -1.22
N SER A 129 0.86 12.88 -1.21
CA SER A 129 1.36 13.69 -2.32
C SER A 129 1.76 12.82 -3.52
N LYS A 130 2.00 13.45 -4.68
CA LYS A 130 2.48 12.75 -5.88
C LYS A 130 3.80 11.99 -5.64
N SER A 131 4.79 12.61 -4.99
CA SER A 131 6.07 11.96 -4.67
C SER A 131 5.89 10.78 -3.71
N ALA A 132 5.03 10.94 -2.70
CA ALA A 132 4.71 9.86 -1.78
C ALA A 132 4.00 8.68 -2.48
N ARG A 133 3.21 8.91 -3.54
CA ARG A 133 2.67 7.81 -4.36
C ARG A 133 3.75 7.01 -5.09
N GLU A 134 4.81 7.66 -5.55
CA GLU A 134 5.93 6.97 -6.22
C GLU A 134 6.66 6.04 -5.24
N ASP A 135 6.79 6.47 -3.99
CA ASP A 135 7.30 5.63 -2.89
C ASP A 135 6.38 4.44 -2.60
N LEU A 136 5.07 4.67 -2.49
CA LEU A 136 4.10 3.58 -2.32
C LEU A 136 4.09 2.61 -3.51
N GLN A 137 4.25 3.10 -4.73
CA GLN A 137 4.36 2.25 -5.90
C GLN A 137 5.65 1.42 -5.87
N SER A 138 6.75 1.99 -5.38
CA SER A 138 8.01 1.29 -5.16
C SER A 138 7.85 0.20 -4.10
N ALA A 139 7.17 0.50 -3.00
CA ALA A 139 6.80 -0.47 -1.97
C ALA A 139 6.00 -1.65 -2.55
N VAL A 140 4.97 -1.38 -3.36
CA VAL A 140 4.19 -2.44 -4.03
C VAL A 140 5.07 -3.24 -5.00
N ASN A 141 5.95 -2.58 -5.74
CA ASN A 141 6.83 -3.25 -6.71
C ASN A 141 7.80 -4.22 -6.02
N VAL A 142 8.30 -3.89 -4.83
CA VAL A 142 9.15 -4.77 -4.01
C VAL A 142 8.44 -6.09 -3.65
N LEU A 143 7.12 -6.03 -3.45
CA LEU A 143 6.29 -7.17 -3.06
C LEU A 143 5.76 -7.97 -4.25
N ARG A 144 6.01 -7.50 -5.47
CA ARG A 144 5.49 -8.15 -6.68
C ARG A 144 6.08 -9.55 -6.83
N GLY A 145 5.20 -10.52 -7.08
CA GLY A 145 5.57 -11.92 -7.30
C GLY A 145 5.68 -12.75 -6.01
N GLU A 146 5.44 -12.17 -4.85
CA GLU A 146 5.25 -12.94 -3.62
C GLU A 146 3.86 -13.57 -3.60
N GLU A 147 3.77 -14.87 -3.29
CA GLU A 147 2.49 -15.62 -3.25
C GLU A 147 1.88 -15.68 -1.83
N ILE A 148 2.50 -15.00 -0.86
CA ILE A 148 2.06 -15.04 0.53
C ILE A 148 0.80 -14.16 0.69
N PRO A 149 -0.34 -14.69 1.17
CA PRO A 149 -1.58 -13.91 1.29
C PRO A 149 -1.44 -12.64 2.15
N GLY A 150 -0.63 -12.68 3.20
CA GLY A 150 -0.35 -11.51 4.03
C GLY A 150 0.41 -10.40 3.29
N VAL A 151 1.27 -10.76 2.32
CA VAL A 151 1.97 -9.80 1.47
C VAL A 151 1.01 -9.12 0.51
N HIS A 152 0.12 -9.89 -0.11
CA HIS A 152 -0.96 -9.36 -0.95
C HIS A 152 -1.89 -8.43 -0.19
N LEU A 153 -2.28 -8.78 1.05
CA LEU A 153 -3.13 -7.92 1.86
C LEU A 153 -2.46 -6.57 2.17
N TYR A 154 -1.16 -6.60 2.48
CA TYR A 154 -0.39 -5.38 2.69
C TYR A 154 -0.28 -4.55 1.41
N SER A 155 0.03 -5.19 0.27
CA SER A 155 0.06 -4.56 -1.06
C SER A 155 -1.28 -3.91 -1.43
N ALA A 156 -2.40 -4.63 -1.24
CA ALA A 156 -3.75 -4.12 -1.46
C ALA A 156 -4.03 -2.87 -0.62
N THR A 157 -3.53 -2.85 0.61
CA THR A 157 -3.70 -1.70 1.49
C THR A 157 -2.93 -0.46 0.97
N LEU A 158 -1.68 -0.64 0.53
CA LEU A 158 -0.91 0.44 -0.08
C LEU A 158 -1.60 0.94 -1.37
N GLN A 159 -2.13 0.03 -2.18
CA GLN A 159 -2.91 0.36 -3.38
C GLN A 159 -4.17 1.16 -3.06
N ALA A 160 -4.87 0.88 -1.96
CA ALA A 160 -6.03 1.68 -1.55
C ALA A 160 -5.64 3.15 -1.26
N VAL A 161 -4.48 3.38 -0.63
CA VAL A 161 -3.95 4.73 -0.39
C VAL A 161 -3.57 5.44 -1.69
N ILE A 162 -2.92 4.73 -2.62
CA ILE A 162 -2.59 5.26 -3.96
C ILE A 162 -3.86 5.63 -4.70
N LEU A 163 -4.82 4.71 -4.79
CA LEU A 163 -6.09 4.89 -5.48
C LEU A 163 -6.86 6.08 -4.93
N LYS A 164 -6.98 6.18 -3.61
CA LYS A 164 -7.64 7.33 -2.98
C LYS A 164 -6.96 8.64 -3.34
N SER A 165 -5.64 8.68 -3.30
CA SER A 165 -4.88 9.90 -3.61
C SER A 165 -5.08 10.32 -5.08
N VAL A 166 -5.18 9.37 -6.02
CA VAL A 166 -5.50 9.62 -7.44
C VAL A 166 -6.93 10.13 -7.61
N VAL A 167 -7.90 9.54 -6.92
CA VAL A 167 -9.30 9.97 -6.97
C VAL A 167 -9.44 11.39 -6.39
N ASP A 168 -8.89 11.63 -5.21
CA ASP A 168 -8.95 12.92 -4.52
C ASP A 168 -8.30 14.04 -5.34
N GLU A 169 -7.16 13.77 -5.99
CA GLU A 169 -6.51 14.72 -6.90
C GLU A 169 -7.40 15.04 -8.10
N GLY A 170 -7.97 14.04 -8.76
CA GLY A 170 -8.85 14.27 -9.91
C GLY A 170 -10.11 15.04 -9.53
N VAL A 171 -10.79 14.67 -8.44
CA VAL A 171 -11.99 15.38 -7.97
C VAL A 171 -11.71 16.86 -7.70
N ARG A 172 -10.54 17.19 -7.12
CA ARG A 172 -10.09 18.57 -6.92
C ARG A 172 -9.79 19.28 -8.24
N ASN A 173 -9.01 18.65 -9.12
CA ASN A 173 -8.58 19.25 -10.38
C ASN A 173 -9.74 19.53 -11.33
N TRP A 174 -10.76 18.67 -11.33
CA TRP A 174 -11.94 18.80 -12.19
C TRP A 174 -13.06 19.62 -11.57
N ASN A 175 -12.88 20.12 -10.34
CA ASN A 175 -13.86 20.91 -9.56
C ASN A 175 -15.29 20.34 -9.65
N LEU A 176 -15.40 19.01 -9.67
CA LEU A 176 -16.66 18.27 -9.88
C LEU A 176 -17.68 18.55 -8.76
N SER A 177 -17.24 19.09 -7.63
CA SER A 177 -18.06 19.34 -6.46
C SER A 177 -18.77 20.70 -6.42
N GLN A 178 -18.39 21.67 -7.28
CA GLN A 178 -18.91 23.05 -7.16
C GLN A 178 -19.68 23.59 -8.38
N LYS A 179 -19.58 23.00 -9.56
CA LYS A 179 -20.28 23.49 -10.76
C LYS A 179 -21.41 22.54 -11.19
N LYS A 180 -22.61 23.08 -11.37
CA LYS A 180 -23.80 22.36 -11.88
C LYS A 180 -23.66 21.89 -13.34
N ARG A 181 -22.65 22.39 -14.06
CA ARG A 181 -22.30 22.01 -15.43
C ARG A 181 -20.79 21.92 -15.58
N ILE A 182 -20.30 20.84 -16.18
CA ILE A 182 -18.89 20.62 -16.49
C ILE A 182 -18.77 20.72 -18.01
N CYS A 183 -18.35 21.88 -18.51
CA CYS A 183 -18.02 22.08 -19.91
C CYS A 183 -16.52 21.93 -20.11
N LEU A 184 -16.11 20.97 -20.93
CA LEU A 184 -14.73 20.64 -21.23
C LEU A 184 -14.46 20.87 -22.71
N HIS A 185 -13.43 21.68 -23.00
CA HIS A 185 -12.92 21.87 -24.35
C HIS A 185 -12.17 20.63 -24.86
N ASP A 186 -11.55 19.88 -23.94
CA ASP A 186 -10.93 18.59 -24.21
C ASP A 186 -11.27 17.62 -23.08
N ILE A 187 -11.97 16.53 -23.41
CA ILE A 187 -12.36 15.48 -22.46
C ILE A 187 -11.23 14.46 -22.23
N LYS A 188 -10.21 14.42 -23.09
CA LYS A 188 -9.10 13.44 -23.02
C LYS A 188 -8.41 13.41 -21.65
N PRO A 189 -8.11 14.56 -21.00
CA PRO A 189 -7.45 14.52 -19.69
C PRO A 189 -8.35 13.91 -18.60
N TYR A 190 -9.67 14.15 -18.65
CA TYR A 190 -10.62 13.55 -17.71
C TYR A 190 -10.72 12.05 -17.95
N TRP A 191 -10.83 11.65 -19.22
CA TRP A 191 -10.88 10.25 -19.60
C TRP A 191 -9.63 9.48 -19.17
N ASN A 192 -8.44 10.05 -19.41
CA ASN A 192 -7.17 9.47 -19.00
C ASN A 192 -7.07 9.32 -17.46
N TRP A 193 -7.59 10.30 -16.72
CA TRP A 193 -7.70 10.18 -15.27
C TRP A 193 -8.66 9.05 -14.86
N ALA A 194 -9.85 8.95 -15.47
CA ALA A 194 -10.80 7.88 -15.20
C ALA A 194 -10.23 6.49 -15.52
N LEU A 195 -9.51 6.36 -16.64
CA LEU A 195 -8.77 5.15 -16.99
C LEU A 195 -7.69 4.80 -15.96
N SER A 196 -7.00 5.81 -15.41
CA SER A 196 -6.01 5.61 -14.34
C SER A 196 -6.68 5.12 -13.05
N VAL A 197 -7.87 5.62 -12.72
CA VAL A 197 -8.68 5.13 -11.59
C VAL A 197 -9.08 3.67 -11.81
N LEU A 198 -9.58 3.31 -13.01
CA LEU A 198 -9.94 1.93 -13.34
C LEU A 198 -8.74 0.99 -13.26
N ALA A 199 -7.57 1.39 -13.76
CA ALA A 199 -6.33 0.64 -13.63
C ALA A 199 -5.93 0.43 -12.16
N GLY A 200 -6.11 1.45 -11.32
CA GLY A 200 -5.86 1.34 -9.88
C GLY A 200 -6.83 0.38 -9.17
N ILE A 201 -8.12 0.41 -9.52
CA ILE A 201 -9.13 -0.52 -9.00
C ILE A 201 -8.82 -1.96 -9.42
N GLU A 202 -8.39 -2.15 -10.66
CA GLU A 202 -7.97 -3.46 -11.17
C GLU A 202 -6.77 -4.00 -10.40
N GLN A 203 -5.72 -3.20 -10.23
CA GLN A 203 -4.53 -3.60 -9.48
C GLN A 203 -4.87 -3.91 -8.02
N PHE A 204 -5.70 -3.09 -7.37
CA PHE A 204 -6.22 -3.37 -6.03
C PHE A 204 -6.97 -4.72 -5.97
N SER A 205 -7.77 -5.03 -7.00
CA SER A 205 -8.53 -6.29 -7.07
C SER A 205 -7.63 -7.51 -7.27
N ILE A 206 -6.53 -7.38 -8.03
CA ILE A 206 -5.51 -8.42 -8.17
C ILE A 206 -4.91 -8.76 -6.80
N GLU A 207 -4.52 -7.74 -6.03
CA GLU A 207 -3.96 -7.96 -4.70
C GLU A 207 -4.99 -8.54 -3.73
N LEU A 208 -6.25 -8.11 -3.78
CA LEU A 208 -7.31 -8.70 -2.96
C LEU A 208 -7.56 -10.18 -3.30
N GLU A 209 -7.55 -10.55 -4.58
CA GLU A 209 -7.67 -11.95 -5.01
C GLU A 209 -6.52 -12.80 -4.44
N GLY A 210 -5.28 -12.30 -4.49
CA GLY A 210 -4.12 -12.97 -3.90
C GLY A 210 -4.18 -13.06 -2.37
N ALA A 211 -4.75 -12.06 -1.70
CA ALA A 211 -4.93 -12.06 -0.25
C ALA A 211 -6.00 -13.05 0.23
N PHE A 212 -7.02 -13.32 -0.60
CA PHE A 212 -8.15 -14.17 -0.26
C PHE A 212 -8.46 -15.19 -1.38
N PRO A 213 -7.58 -16.17 -1.62
CA PRO A 213 -7.69 -17.08 -2.78
C PRO A 213 -8.94 -17.98 -2.75
N SER A 214 -9.59 -18.14 -1.61
CA SER A 214 -10.84 -18.92 -1.47
C SER A 214 -12.09 -18.15 -1.91
N LYS A 215 -12.00 -16.83 -2.10
CA LYS A 215 -13.12 -15.92 -2.40
C LYS A 215 -13.30 -15.75 -3.90
N LYS A 216 -14.02 -16.67 -4.55
CA LYS A 216 -14.25 -16.67 -6.01
C LYS A 216 -14.93 -15.40 -6.50
N GLU A 217 -15.72 -14.74 -5.66
CA GLU A 217 -16.36 -13.46 -5.96
C GLU A 217 -15.34 -12.36 -6.31
N LEU A 218 -14.12 -12.41 -5.77
CA LEU A 218 -13.06 -11.44 -6.07
C LEU A 218 -12.47 -11.64 -7.47
N THR A 219 -12.28 -12.88 -7.89
CA THR A 219 -11.86 -13.22 -9.25
C THR A 219 -12.87 -12.73 -10.28
N GLU A 220 -14.17 -12.90 -10.00
CA GLU A 220 -15.23 -12.42 -10.88
C GLU A 220 -15.27 -10.89 -10.94
N ALA A 221 -15.19 -10.23 -9.78
CA ALA A 221 -15.10 -8.77 -9.70
C ALA A 221 -13.92 -8.22 -10.51
N ARG A 222 -12.71 -8.80 -10.36
CA ARG A 222 -11.53 -8.42 -11.14
C ARG A 222 -11.78 -8.55 -12.64
N LYS A 223 -12.32 -9.68 -13.09
CA LYS A 223 -12.62 -9.90 -14.53
C LYS A 223 -13.61 -8.87 -15.06
N ASN A 224 -14.60 -8.49 -14.27
CA ASN A 224 -15.57 -7.46 -14.65
C ASN A 224 -14.92 -6.08 -14.74
N ILE A 225 -14.07 -5.71 -13.78
CA ILE A 225 -13.31 -4.44 -13.79
C ILE A 225 -12.40 -4.39 -15.02
N HIS A 226 -11.64 -5.46 -15.28
CA HIS A 226 -10.78 -5.56 -16.46
C HIS A 226 -11.58 -5.35 -17.76
N ARG A 227 -12.73 -6.02 -17.89
CA ARG A 227 -13.61 -5.85 -19.06
C ARG A 227 -14.08 -4.41 -19.23
N VAL A 228 -14.52 -3.77 -18.14
CA VAL A 228 -14.97 -2.36 -18.17
C VAL A 228 -13.83 -1.43 -18.58
N ARG A 229 -12.61 -1.69 -18.11
CA ARG A 229 -11.42 -0.91 -18.49
C ARG A 229 -11.10 -1.06 -19.98
N GLU A 230 -11.05 -2.28 -20.51
CA GLU A 230 -10.80 -2.54 -21.94
C GLU A 230 -11.86 -1.87 -22.81
N GLN A 231 -13.13 -1.98 -22.42
CA GLN A 231 -14.23 -1.26 -23.08
C GLN A 231 -14.01 0.25 -23.06
N ALA A 232 -13.65 0.82 -21.91
CA ALA A 232 -13.36 2.26 -21.81
C ALA A 232 -12.14 2.67 -22.67
N GLN A 233 -11.09 1.87 -22.75
CA GLN A 233 -9.91 2.19 -23.57
C GLN A 233 -10.21 2.20 -25.06
N SER A 234 -11.20 1.42 -25.51
CA SER A 234 -11.61 1.36 -26.91
C SER A 234 -12.55 2.50 -27.36
N ILE A 235 -13.01 3.35 -26.43
CA ILE A 235 -13.92 4.46 -26.76
C ILE A 235 -13.14 5.57 -27.47
N THR A 236 -13.56 5.90 -28.69
CA THR A 236 -13.12 7.11 -29.39
C THR A 236 -13.77 8.33 -28.76
N LEU A 237 -12.94 9.26 -28.27
CA LEU A 237 -13.42 10.48 -27.64
C LEU A 237 -13.72 11.57 -28.67
N PRO A 238 -14.80 12.35 -28.48
CA PRO A 238 -15.10 13.51 -29.33
C PRO A 238 -14.02 14.60 -29.16
N GLU A 239 -13.75 15.34 -30.23
CA GLU A 239 -12.82 16.48 -30.24
C GLU A 239 -13.50 17.83 -30.01
N GLU A 240 -14.82 17.83 -29.82
CA GLU A 240 -15.65 19.02 -29.61
C GLU A 240 -15.97 19.27 -28.14
N ASP A 241 -16.29 20.52 -27.80
CA ASP A 241 -16.74 20.94 -26.47
C ASP A 241 -17.87 20.04 -25.94
N GLN A 242 -17.61 19.36 -24.82
CA GLN A 242 -18.62 18.53 -24.15
C GLN A 242 -19.07 19.21 -22.87
N CYS A 243 -20.38 19.39 -22.70
CA CYS A 243 -20.98 19.89 -21.46
C CYS A 243 -21.84 18.79 -20.82
N PHE A 244 -21.54 18.45 -19.57
CA PHE A 244 -22.29 17.51 -18.74
C PHE A 244 -23.02 18.24 -17.61
#